data_AF-A0A536A121-F1
#
_entry.id   AF-A0A536A121-F1
#
_cell.length_a   1.000
_cell.length_b   1.000
_cell.length_c   1.000
_cell.angle_alpha   90.00
_cell.angle_beta   90.00
_cell.angle_gamma   90.00
#
_symmetry.space_group_name_H-M   'P 1'
#
loop_
_entity.id
_entity.type
_entity.pdbx_description
1 polymer ?
#
loop_
_entity_poly.entity_id
_entity_poly.type
_entity_poly.pdbx_seq_one_letter_code
_entity_poly.pdbx_strand_id
1 'polypeptide(L)'
;MRGRERVLVRLPVRVPARGAYAIGPLRLRAGDWLGFTQSERTVALAPEVTAYPAPLAVRDRALASLRPLAETATRRGLVPDPLRFRGVRPHRRGDARKEIHWKASARLRELQTKLYEPATSLDSIFLVNVASYEQYWIQADPEAAELVVSAAAELIRLAAAAGRQVGLVTNGIDNLTHERPRSALGRGPRSLTRSLEILARLGPYAVGAPETVFLRERGRLPWGATLIIVTPRLGSGLANAAVALRRAHHRVLIVSVDEIPAALAAHLVVQGVSHDLLTPRERSAAV
;
A
#
# COMPACT_ATOMS: atom_id res chain seq x y z
N MET A 1 -41.99 -8.81 -28.60
CA MET A 1 -41.50 -7.44 -28.33
C MET A 1 -42.25 -6.49 -29.24
N ARG A 2 -42.84 -5.42 -28.69
CA ARG A 2 -43.47 -4.38 -29.51
C ARG A 2 -42.37 -3.50 -30.12
N GLY A 3 -42.60 -2.93 -31.30
CA GLY A 3 -41.65 -2.00 -31.91
C GLY A 3 -41.35 -0.82 -30.97
N ARG A 4 -40.06 -0.49 -30.79
CA ARG A 4 -39.52 0.58 -29.90
C ARG A 4 -39.56 0.30 -28.38
N GLU A 5 -39.69 -0.95 -27.97
CA GLU A 5 -39.59 -1.34 -26.56
C GLU A 5 -38.15 -1.22 -26.03
N ARG A 6 -37.95 -0.56 -24.88
CA ARG A 6 -36.66 -0.48 -24.20
C ARG A 6 -36.56 -1.63 -23.22
N VAL A 7 -35.55 -2.48 -23.39
CA VAL A 7 -35.29 -3.61 -22.50
C VAL A 7 -34.03 -3.32 -21.69
N LEU A 8 -34.14 -3.40 -20.36
CA LEU A 8 -32.99 -3.33 -19.47
C LEU A 8 -32.47 -4.75 -19.20
N VAL A 9 -31.26 -5.05 -19.66
CA VAL A 9 -30.59 -6.33 -19.37
C VAL A 9 -29.57 -6.09 -18.25
N ARG A 10 -29.68 -6.86 -17.17
CA ARG A 10 -28.70 -6.88 -16.07
C ARG A 10 -27.89 -8.16 -16.17
N LEU A 11 -26.57 -8.02 -16.34
CA LEU A 11 -25.65 -9.14 -16.44
C LEU A 11 -24.81 -9.20 -15.15
N PRO A 12 -24.92 -10.26 -14.33
CA PRO A 12 -24.04 -10.42 -13.19
C PRO A 12 -22.62 -10.74 -13.67
N VAL A 13 -21.64 -9.98 -13.18
CA VAL A 13 -20.22 -10.22 -13.45
C VAL A 13 -19.63 -10.94 -12.24
N ARG A 14 -19.08 -12.14 -12.45
CA ARG A 14 -18.33 -12.86 -11.42
C ARG A 14 -16.85 -12.61 -11.62
N VAL A 15 -16.18 -12.21 -10.55
CA VAL A 15 -14.76 -11.94 -10.54
C VAL A 15 -14.09 -12.95 -9.60
N PRO A 16 -13.44 -14.00 -10.11
CA PRO A 16 -12.98 -15.13 -9.30
C PRO A 16 -11.71 -14.81 -8.50
N ALA A 17 -10.92 -13.84 -8.93
CA ALA A 17 -9.68 -13.42 -8.27
C ALA A 17 -9.53 -11.90 -8.38
N ARG A 18 -8.57 -11.32 -7.66
CA ARG A 18 -8.20 -9.91 -7.89
C ARG A 18 -7.65 -9.74 -9.30
N GLY A 19 -7.80 -8.54 -9.86
CA GLY A 19 -7.34 -8.27 -11.22
C GLY A 19 -8.06 -7.09 -11.85
N ALA A 20 -7.61 -6.71 -13.04
CA ALA A 20 -8.35 -5.85 -13.95
C ALA A 20 -9.01 -6.69 -15.05
N TYR A 21 -10.31 -6.48 -15.22
CA TYR A 21 -11.15 -7.23 -16.15
C TYR A 21 -11.78 -6.26 -17.14
N ALA A 22 -11.50 -6.45 -18.43
CA ALA A 22 -12.21 -5.76 -19.49
C ALA A 22 -13.51 -6.52 -19.79
N ILE A 23 -14.64 -5.81 -19.78
CA ILE A 23 -15.94 -6.39 -20.13
C ILE A 23 -16.32 -5.96 -21.55
N GLY A 24 -16.49 -6.92 -22.44
CA GLY A 24 -17.01 -6.70 -23.80
C GLY A 24 -16.21 -7.42 -24.88
N PRO A 25 -16.54 -7.22 -26.17
CA PRO A 25 -17.66 -6.41 -26.70
C PRO A 25 -19.04 -7.04 -26.42
N LEU A 26 -20.12 -6.24 -26.49
CA LEU A 26 -21.48 -6.74 -26.31
C LEU A 26 -22.06 -7.18 -27.66
N ARG A 27 -22.32 -8.48 -27.81
CA ARG A 27 -22.93 -9.05 -29.02
C ARG A 27 -24.44 -9.20 -28.80
N LEU A 28 -25.23 -8.39 -29.50
CA LEU A 28 -26.69 -8.41 -29.46
C LEU A 28 -27.22 -9.22 -30.63
N ARG A 29 -28.02 -10.26 -30.36
CA ARG A 29 -28.72 -11.05 -31.37
C ARG A 29 -30.22 -10.94 -31.12
N ALA A 30 -30.97 -10.55 -32.15
CA ALA A 30 -32.41 -10.44 -32.11
C ALA A 30 -33.02 -11.07 -33.37
N GLY A 31 -34.09 -11.84 -33.23
CA GLY A 31 -34.77 -12.48 -34.35
C GLY A 31 -36.25 -12.67 -34.09
N ASP A 32 -36.98 -13.11 -35.11
CA ASP A 32 -38.38 -13.50 -34.94
C ASP A 32 -38.51 -14.90 -34.30
N TRP A 33 -39.72 -15.20 -33.82
CA TRP A 33 -40.09 -16.48 -33.21
C TRP A 33 -40.02 -17.70 -34.13
N LEU A 34 -40.04 -17.51 -35.46
CA LEU A 34 -40.02 -18.57 -36.46
C LEU A 34 -38.60 -18.81 -37.03
N GLY A 35 -37.64 -17.95 -36.67
CA GLY A 35 -36.25 -18.00 -37.12
C GLY A 35 -36.00 -17.46 -38.53
N PHE A 36 -36.98 -16.83 -39.19
CA PHE A 36 -36.82 -16.35 -40.58
C PHE A 36 -35.93 -15.11 -40.69
N THR A 37 -35.96 -14.26 -39.67
CA THR A 37 -35.14 -13.05 -39.60
C THR A 37 -34.27 -13.06 -38.36
N GLN A 38 -33.00 -12.72 -38.56
CA GLN A 38 -32.04 -12.53 -37.49
C GLN A 38 -31.21 -11.30 -37.80
N SER A 39 -31.11 -10.42 -36.81
CA SER A 39 -30.20 -9.28 -36.79
C SER A 39 -29.17 -9.49 -35.70
N GLU A 40 -27.93 -9.17 -36.02
CA GLU A 40 -26.83 -9.19 -35.08
C GLU A 40 -26.14 -7.84 -35.09
N ARG A 41 -25.85 -7.33 -33.89
CA ARG A 41 -25.13 -6.07 -33.72
C ARG A 41 -24.11 -6.22 -32.61
N THR A 42 -22.86 -5.98 -32.94
CA THR A 42 -21.80 -5.83 -31.93
C THR A 42 -21.73 -4.37 -31.50
N VAL A 43 -21.88 -4.14 -30.20
CA VAL A 43 -21.69 -2.84 -29.58
C VAL A 43 -20.33 -2.84 -28.91
N ALA A 44 -19.47 -1.91 -29.32
CA ALA A 44 -18.20 -1.68 -28.65
C ALA A 44 -18.48 -1.24 -27.22
N LEU A 45 -18.07 -2.09 -26.27
CA LEU A 45 -18.19 -1.88 -24.85
C LEU A 45 -16.85 -2.32 -24.25
N ALA A 46 -16.22 -1.46 -23.45
CA ALA A 46 -14.95 -1.75 -22.78
C ALA A 46 -14.85 -1.14 -21.37
N PRO A 47 -15.87 -1.26 -20.48
CA PRO A 47 -15.70 -0.89 -19.09
C PRO A 47 -14.70 -1.84 -18.44
N GLU A 48 -13.82 -1.25 -17.64
CA GLU A 48 -12.86 -1.97 -16.83
C GLU A 48 -13.40 -2.14 -15.42
N VAL A 49 -13.33 -3.35 -14.90
CA VAL A 49 -13.63 -3.68 -13.51
C VAL A 49 -12.34 -4.09 -12.82
N THR A 50 -11.96 -3.39 -11.77
CA THR A 50 -10.83 -3.77 -10.92
C THR A 50 -11.35 -4.44 -9.65
N ALA A 51 -11.02 -5.71 -9.45
CA ALA A 51 -11.23 -6.40 -8.18
C ALA A 51 -9.99 -6.24 -7.31
N TYR A 52 -10.17 -5.59 -6.16
CA TYR A 52 -9.10 -5.37 -5.20
C TYR A 52 -8.72 -6.66 -4.46
N PRO A 53 -7.47 -6.75 -3.95
CA PRO A 53 -7.08 -7.84 -3.07
C PRO A 53 -8.03 -7.95 -1.87
N ALA A 54 -8.35 -9.19 -1.51
CA ALA A 54 -9.02 -9.47 -0.25
C ALA A 54 -8.12 -9.01 0.91
N PRO A 55 -8.65 -8.28 1.91
CA PRO A 55 -7.87 -7.95 3.08
C PRO A 55 -7.58 -9.22 3.88
N LEU A 56 -6.35 -9.39 4.34
CA LEU A 56 -6.04 -10.38 5.34
C LEU A 56 -6.75 -10.06 6.66
N ALA A 57 -7.14 -11.08 7.42
CA ALA A 57 -7.61 -10.94 8.79
C ALA A 57 -6.43 -10.63 9.75
N VAL A 58 -5.80 -9.46 9.61
CA VAL A 58 -4.64 -9.03 10.43
C VAL A 58 -5.08 -8.42 11.77
N ARG A 59 -6.37 -8.51 12.12
CA ARG A 59 -6.96 -7.85 13.31
C ARG A 59 -6.31 -8.28 14.63
N ASP A 60 -5.72 -9.47 14.67
CA ASP A 60 -5.12 -10.04 15.88
C ASP A 60 -3.63 -9.70 16.07
N ARG A 61 -3.02 -8.89 15.18
CA ARG A 61 -1.64 -8.46 15.41
C ARG A 61 -1.56 -7.50 16.58
N ALA A 62 -0.82 -7.92 17.61
CA ALA A 62 -0.44 -7.03 18.69
C ALA A 62 0.28 -5.80 18.11
N LEU A 63 -0.17 -4.61 18.52
CA LEU A 63 0.43 -3.31 18.13
C LEU A 63 1.95 -3.26 18.34
N ALA A 64 2.51 -4.17 19.15
CA ALA A 64 3.94 -4.36 19.34
C ALA A 64 4.70 -4.75 18.06
N SER A 65 4.19 -5.67 17.25
CA SER A 65 4.88 -6.09 16.00
C SER A 65 4.75 -5.04 14.90
N LEU A 66 3.60 -4.34 14.88
CA LEU A 66 3.34 -3.21 14.00
C LEU A 66 3.80 -1.87 14.58
N ARG A 67 4.65 -1.83 15.63
CA ARG A 67 5.15 -0.58 16.24
C ARG A 67 5.63 0.46 15.22
N PRO A 68 6.32 0.09 14.13
CA PRO A 68 6.65 1.02 13.04
C PRO A 68 5.45 1.78 12.47
N LEU A 69 4.31 1.09 12.29
CA LEU A 69 3.03 1.63 11.84
C LEU A 69 2.22 2.27 12.97
N ALA A 70 2.29 1.72 14.18
CA ALA A 70 1.51 2.12 15.35
C ALA A 70 2.11 3.31 16.11
N GLU A 71 3.39 3.63 15.93
CA GLU A 71 3.97 4.87 16.45
C GLU A 71 3.31 6.06 15.77
N THR A 72 2.36 6.64 16.49
CA THR A 72 1.78 7.94 16.25
C THR A 72 2.86 9.01 16.51
N ALA A 73 2.76 10.13 15.81
CA ALA A 73 3.64 11.31 15.93
C ALA A 73 3.83 11.86 17.37
N THR A 74 3.12 11.31 18.35
CA THR A 74 3.04 11.82 19.72
C THR A 74 4.17 11.38 20.67
N ARG A 75 5.03 10.39 20.32
CA ARG A 75 5.93 9.76 21.32
C ARG A 75 7.40 10.19 21.34
N ARG A 76 7.90 10.99 20.40
CA ARG A 76 9.24 11.60 20.50
C ARG A 76 9.15 13.03 20.02
N GLY A 77 9.62 13.98 20.83
CA GLY A 77 9.57 15.42 20.53
C GLY A 77 9.90 15.71 19.08
N LEU A 78 8.84 15.88 18.28
CA LEU A 78 8.96 16.17 16.87
C LEU A 78 9.22 17.66 16.73
N VAL A 79 10.27 18.01 16.01
CA VAL A 79 10.52 19.39 15.64
C VAL A 79 9.33 19.85 14.79
N PRO A 80 8.60 20.90 15.19
CA PRO A 80 7.52 21.45 14.37
C PRO A 80 8.09 22.01 13.06
N ASP A 81 7.39 21.81 11.94
CA ASP A 81 7.78 22.41 10.65
C ASP A 81 7.24 23.84 10.56
N PRO A 82 8.08 24.89 10.57
CA PRO A 82 7.63 26.28 10.50
C PRO A 82 6.84 26.61 9.24
N LEU A 83 6.93 25.80 8.18
CA LEU A 83 6.21 25.98 6.93
C LEU A 83 4.79 25.39 6.96
N ARG A 84 4.48 24.54 7.96
CA ARG A 84 3.18 23.85 8.07
C ARG A 84 2.34 24.40 9.21
N PHE A 85 1.87 25.63 9.06
CA PHE A 85 1.01 26.27 10.06
C PHE A 85 -0.34 25.54 10.17
N ARG A 86 -0.64 25.01 11.37
CA ARG A 86 -1.87 24.28 11.69
C ARG A 86 -2.92 25.16 12.38
N GLY A 87 -2.49 26.19 13.10
CA GLY A 87 -3.39 27.07 13.85
C GLY A 87 -2.71 27.72 15.05
N VAL A 88 -3.49 28.10 16.06
CA VAL A 88 -2.98 28.73 17.29
C VAL A 88 -3.59 28.10 18.53
N ARG A 89 -2.89 28.18 19.67
CA ARG A 89 -3.40 27.80 20.99
C ARG A 89 -3.02 28.84 22.05
N PRO A 90 -3.71 28.89 23.22
CA PRO A 90 -3.28 29.71 24.34
C PRO A 90 -1.82 29.43 24.73
N HIS A 91 -1.06 30.50 24.90
CA HIS A 91 0.35 30.46 25.26
C HIS A 91 0.53 29.89 26.67
N ARG A 92 1.45 28.94 26.83
CA ARG A 92 1.76 28.34 28.13
C ARG A 92 3.18 28.68 28.55
N ARG A 93 3.41 28.74 29.87
CA ARG A 93 4.74 28.93 30.45
C ARG A 93 5.66 27.81 29.97
N GLY A 94 6.72 28.16 29.24
CA GLY A 94 7.64 27.21 28.58
C GLY A 94 7.58 27.25 27.05
N ASP A 95 6.54 27.83 26.44
CA ASP A 95 6.49 28.08 25.01
C ASP A 95 7.50 29.19 24.62
N ALA A 96 8.25 29.00 23.54
CA ALA A 96 9.24 29.99 23.12
C ALA A 96 8.59 31.28 22.60
N ARG A 97 9.12 32.46 22.97
CA ARG A 97 8.56 33.76 22.56
C ARG A 97 8.50 33.95 21.04
N LYS A 98 9.46 33.36 20.29
CA LYS A 98 9.48 33.38 18.82
C LYS A 98 8.27 32.69 18.17
N GLU A 99 7.60 31.83 18.92
CA GLU A 99 6.43 31.05 18.49
C GLU A 99 5.11 31.83 18.70
N ILE A 100 5.13 33.05 19.22
CA ILE A 100 3.91 33.83 19.46
C ILE A 100 3.30 34.28 18.13
N HIS A 101 2.00 34.02 17.95
CA HIS A 101 1.23 34.54 16.83
C HIS A 101 0.61 35.89 17.18
N TRP A 102 1.37 36.97 16.98
CA TRP A 102 0.97 38.33 17.38
C TRP A 102 -0.41 38.76 16.87
N LYS A 103 -0.72 38.52 15.60
CA LYS A 103 -2.03 38.89 15.01
C LYS A 103 -3.23 38.16 15.65
N ALA A 104 -3.05 36.89 16.05
CA ALA A 104 -4.11 36.13 16.70
C ALA A 104 -4.24 36.54 18.16
N SER A 105 -3.11 36.83 18.81
CA SER A 105 -3.07 37.32 20.19
C SER A 105 -3.77 38.67 20.33
N ALA A 106 -3.54 39.59 19.38
CA ALA A 106 -4.24 40.87 19.35
C ALA A 106 -5.76 40.71 19.17
N ARG A 107 -6.19 39.81 18.29
CA ARG A 107 -7.62 39.55 18.03
C ARG A 107 -8.32 38.90 19.22
N LEU A 108 -7.66 37.97 19.90
CA LEU A 108 -8.24 37.18 21.00
C LEU A 108 -7.97 37.79 22.38
N ARG A 109 -7.20 38.88 22.46
CA ARG A 109 -6.78 39.57 23.71
C ARG A 109 -6.03 38.70 24.71
N GLU A 110 -5.50 37.55 24.26
CA GLU A 110 -4.69 36.63 25.05
C GLU A 110 -3.51 36.15 24.21
N LEU A 111 -2.34 35.91 24.83
CA LEU A 111 -1.18 35.40 24.10
C LEU A 111 -1.48 34.04 23.48
N GLN A 112 -1.21 33.92 22.18
CA GLN A 112 -1.40 32.69 21.41
C GLN A 112 -0.06 32.20 20.84
N THR A 113 0.24 30.92 21.01
CA THR A 113 1.38 30.23 20.40
C THR A 113 0.96 29.60 19.07
N LYS A 114 1.79 29.74 18.03
CA LYS A 114 1.64 29.07 16.73
C LYS A 114 1.69 27.55 16.94
N LEU A 115 0.74 26.84 16.36
CA LEU A 115 0.76 25.40 16.23
C LEU A 115 1.18 25.08 14.80
N TYR A 116 2.24 24.30 14.67
CA TYR A 116 2.65 23.72 13.40
C TYR A 116 2.32 22.24 13.38
N GLU A 117 2.14 21.69 12.19
CA GLU A 117 2.22 20.24 12.04
C GLU A 117 3.65 19.76 12.36
N PRO A 118 3.81 18.57 12.95
CA PRO A 118 5.12 17.98 13.11
C PRO A 118 5.85 17.86 11.76
N ALA A 119 7.16 18.14 11.71
CA ALA A 119 7.95 18.01 10.50
C ALA A 119 8.07 16.57 9.99
N THR A 120 7.86 15.58 10.87
CA THR A 120 7.83 14.18 10.47
C THR A 120 6.43 13.82 9.98
N SER A 121 6.26 13.85 8.66
CA SER A 121 5.16 13.17 8.01
C SER A 121 5.20 11.68 8.39
N LEU A 122 4.03 11.13 8.77
CA LEU A 122 3.89 9.69 9.04
C LEU A 122 3.89 8.94 7.71
N ASP A 123 5.05 8.93 7.05
CA ASP A 123 5.21 8.36 5.73
C ASP A 123 5.40 6.85 5.85
N SER A 124 4.51 6.11 5.22
CA SER A 124 4.52 4.67 5.16
C SER A 124 4.70 4.25 3.71
N ILE A 125 5.89 3.75 3.39
CA ILE A 125 6.21 3.25 2.06
C ILE A 125 6.28 1.74 2.13
N PHE A 126 5.43 1.09 1.34
CA PHE A 126 5.34 -0.35 1.24
C PHE A 126 6.25 -0.84 0.13
N LEU A 127 7.21 -1.69 0.49
CA LEU A 127 8.17 -2.33 -0.40
C LEU A 127 7.70 -3.78 -0.59
N VAL A 128 6.95 -4.03 -1.66
CA VAL A 128 6.24 -5.29 -1.89
C VAL A 128 7.10 -6.19 -2.78
N ASN A 129 7.59 -7.29 -2.23
CA ASN A 129 8.34 -8.31 -2.95
C ASN A 129 7.39 -9.43 -3.42
N VAL A 130 7.43 -9.82 -4.70
CA VAL A 130 6.72 -11.02 -5.20
C VAL A 130 7.66 -12.18 -5.56
N ALA A 131 8.98 -11.97 -5.46
CA ALA A 131 9.97 -13.02 -5.68
C ALA A 131 9.92 -14.03 -4.53
N SER A 132 9.45 -15.24 -4.85
CA SER A 132 9.28 -16.34 -3.89
C SER A 132 10.55 -17.20 -3.74
N TYR A 133 11.45 -17.11 -4.72
CA TYR A 133 12.74 -17.80 -4.72
C TYR A 133 13.89 -16.80 -4.79
N GLU A 134 15.08 -17.25 -4.40
CA GLU A 134 16.29 -16.42 -4.37
C GLU A 134 16.71 -16.00 -5.78
N GLN A 135 16.75 -16.96 -6.70
CA GLN A 135 16.78 -16.67 -8.13
C GLN A 135 15.35 -16.45 -8.62
N TYR A 136 14.92 -15.19 -8.61
CA TYR A 136 13.54 -14.80 -8.94
C TYR A 136 13.05 -15.25 -10.34
N TRP A 137 13.97 -15.55 -11.27
CA TRP A 137 13.67 -15.97 -12.63
C TRP A 137 13.42 -17.47 -12.80
N ILE A 138 13.74 -18.30 -11.78
CA ILE A 138 13.62 -19.75 -11.89
C ILE A 138 12.17 -20.19 -11.81
N GLN A 139 11.45 -19.69 -10.81
CA GLN A 139 10.07 -20.07 -10.54
C GLN A 139 9.35 -18.96 -9.79
N ALA A 140 8.04 -18.91 -9.93
CA ALA A 140 7.16 -18.11 -9.10
C ALA A 140 6.24 -19.04 -8.31
N ASP A 141 5.92 -18.65 -7.08
CA ASP A 141 4.88 -19.27 -6.26
C ASP A 141 3.68 -18.31 -6.24
N PRO A 142 2.61 -18.60 -7.00
CA PRO A 142 1.43 -17.75 -7.03
C PRO A 142 0.78 -17.59 -5.66
N GLU A 143 0.72 -18.64 -4.84
CA GLU A 143 0.06 -18.60 -3.52
C GLU A 143 0.83 -17.69 -2.55
N ALA A 144 2.15 -17.81 -2.54
CA ALA A 144 2.98 -16.93 -1.71
C ALA A 144 2.88 -15.45 -2.16
N ALA A 145 2.76 -15.21 -3.47
CA ALA A 145 2.50 -13.87 -4.00
C ALA A 145 1.10 -13.34 -3.59
N GLU A 146 0.06 -14.17 -3.61
CA GLU A 146 -1.28 -13.81 -3.11
C GLU A 146 -1.25 -13.38 -1.65
N LEU A 147 -0.54 -14.14 -0.81
CA LEU A 147 -0.39 -13.86 0.61
C LEU A 147 0.31 -12.51 0.84
N VAL A 148 1.40 -12.24 0.11
CA VAL A 148 2.08 -10.94 0.16
C VAL A 148 1.15 -9.82 -0.28
N VAL A 149 0.43 -9.99 -1.39
CA VAL A 149 -0.47 -8.96 -1.91
C VAL A 149 -1.59 -8.65 -0.92
N SER A 150 -2.18 -9.67 -0.32
CA SER A 150 -3.26 -9.53 0.66
C SER A 150 -2.74 -8.89 1.97
N ALA A 151 -1.54 -9.25 2.41
CA ALA A 151 -0.87 -8.62 3.56
C ALA A 151 -0.53 -7.16 3.30
N ALA A 152 0.04 -6.85 2.13
CA ALA A 152 0.34 -5.48 1.75
C ALA A 152 -0.93 -4.65 1.68
N ALA A 153 -2.01 -5.17 1.08
CA ALA A 153 -3.29 -4.48 0.98
C ALA A 153 -3.86 -4.12 2.35
N GLU A 154 -3.84 -5.06 3.30
CA GLU A 154 -4.35 -4.81 4.65
C GLU A 154 -3.46 -3.81 5.42
N LEU A 155 -2.13 -3.97 5.38
CA LEU A 155 -1.23 -3.04 6.07
C LEU A 155 -1.32 -1.62 5.48
N ILE A 156 -1.55 -1.49 4.17
CA ILE A 156 -1.81 -0.19 3.51
C ILE A 156 -3.13 0.40 4.00
N ARG A 157 -4.20 -0.40 4.09
CA ARG A 157 -5.50 0.06 4.64
C ARG A 157 -5.35 0.52 6.08
N LEU A 158 -4.65 -0.23 6.93
CA LEU A 158 -4.37 0.14 8.31
C LEU A 158 -3.58 1.45 8.41
N ALA A 159 -2.53 1.61 7.60
CA ALA A 159 -1.74 2.85 7.57
C ALA A 159 -2.59 4.04 7.10
N ALA A 160 -3.37 3.89 6.03
CA ALA A 160 -4.23 4.93 5.52
C ALA A 160 -5.34 5.31 6.53
N ALA A 161 -5.95 4.33 7.19
CA ALA A 161 -6.95 4.53 8.25
C ALA A 161 -6.36 5.28 9.47
N ALA A 162 -5.07 5.05 9.77
CA ALA A 162 -4.32 5.80 10.78
C ALA A 162 -3.89 7.22 10.31
N GLY A 163 -4.33 7.68 9.15
CA GLY A 163 -4.03 9.01 8.62
C GLY A 163 -2.60 9.17 8.07
N ARG A 164 -1.88 8.07 7.87
CA ARG A 164 -0.50 8.06 7.33
C ARG A 164 -0.52 8.37 5.84
N GLN A 165 0.57 8.94 5.33
CA GLN A 165 0.77 8.96 3.88
C GLN A 165 1.19 7.56 3.45
N VAL A 166 0.63 7.06 2.34
CA VAL A 166 0.95 5.72 1.83
C VAL A 166 1.61 5.83 0.46
N GLY A 167 2.64 5.04 0.24
CA GLY A 167 3.31 4.88 -1.04
C GLY A 167 3.64 3.41 -1.26
N LEU A 168 3.83 3.00 -2.51
CA LEU A 168 4.10 1.60 -2.84
C LEU A 168 5.19 1.51 -3.90
N VAL A 169 6.15 0.63 -3.64
CA VAL A 169 7.19 0.18 -4.56
C VAL A 169 7.12 -1.33 -4.60
N THR A 170 7.21 -1.91 -5.79
CA THR A 170 7.28 -3.36 -5.95
C THR A 170 8.40 -3.75 -6.92
N ASN A 171 8.86 -5.00 -6.82
CA ASN A 171 9.65 -5.65 -7.86
C ASN A 171 8.80 -6.51 -8.81
N GLY A 172 7.48 -6.57 -8.60
CA GLY A 172 6.56 -7.27 -9.49
C GLY A 172 6.17 -6.46 -10.72
N ILE A 173 5.53 -7.15 -11.66
CA ILE A 173 5.01 -6.58 -12.90
C ILE A 173 3.49 -6.39 -12.82
N ASP A 174 2.98 -5.30 -13.38
CA ASP A 174 1.54 -5.12 -13.58
C ASP A 174 1.10 -5.98 -14.77
N ASN A 175 0.17 -6.91 -14.55
CA ASN A 175 -0.28 -7.87 -15.56
C ASN A 175 -1.01 -7.22 -16.75
N LEU A 176 -1.46 -5.97 -16.62
CA LEU A 176 -2.13 -5.24 -17.70
C LEU A 176 -1.15 -4.43 -18.54
N THR A 177 -0.23 -3.72 -17.88
CA THR A 177 0.69 -2.79 -18.57
C THR A 177 2.04 -3.41 -18.91
N HIS A 178 2.38 -4.55 -18.29
CA HIS A 178 3.71 -5.17 -18.36
C HIS A 178 4.86 -4.25 -17.91
N GLU A 179 4.53 -3.24 -17.11
CA GLU A 179 5.51 -2.34 -16.49
C GLU A 179 5.59 -2.59 -14.99
N ARG A 180 6.67 -2.11 -14.36
CA ARG A 180 6.82 -2.13 -12.90
C ARG A 180 6.05 -0.96 -12.30
N PRO A 181 4.92 -1.19 -11.62
CA PRO A 181 4.11 -0.08 -11.11
C PRO A 181 4.75 0.54 -9.86
N ARG A 182 4.41 1.81 -9.61
CA ARG A 182 4.73 2.52 -8.37
C ARG A 182 3.58 3.45 -7.98
N SER A 183 3.37 3.62 -6.69
CA SER A 183 2.49 4.65 -6.14
C SER A 183 3.35 5.69 -5.44
N ALA A 184 3.21 6.95 -5.84
CA ALA A 184 3.83 8.05 -5.13
C ALA A 184 3.23 8.17 -3.73
N LEU A 185 4.06 8.63 -2.79
CA LEU A 185 3.62 8.89 -1.44
C LEU A 185 2.54 9.96 -1.43
N GLY A 186 1.39 9.68 -0.80
CA GLY A 186 0.29 10.64 -0.72
C GLY A 186 -0.65 10.36 0.44
N ARG A 187 -1.47 11.35 0.78
CA ARG A 187 -2.54 11.23 1.79
C ARG A 187 -3.90 11.11 1.11
N GLY A 188 -4.81 10.37 1.76
CA GLY A 188 -6.23 10.36 1.42
C GLY A 188 -6.62 9.28 0.40
N PRO A 189 -7.90 9.28 -0.03
CA PRO A 189 -8.49 8.15 -0.75
C PRO A 189 -7.77 7.82 -2.05
N ARG A 190 -7.33 8.82 -2.83
CA ARG A 190 -6.67 8.59 -4.13
C ARG A 190 -5.37 7.79 -4.02
N SER A 191 -4.55 8.08 -3.00
CA SER A 191 -3.28 7.38 -2.79
C SER A 191 -3.50 5.93 -2.35
N LEU A 192 -4.50 5.72 -1.48
CA LEU A 192 -4.95 4.38 -1.09
C LEU A 192 -5.47 3.58 -2.30
N THR A 193 -6.41 4.15 -3.07
CA THR A 193 -6.97 3.54 -4.28
C THR A 193 -5.86 3.16 -5.25
N ARG A 194 -4.92 4.07 -5.54
CA ARG A 194 -3.83 3.78 -6.47
C ARG A 194 -2.95 2.61 -6.01
N SER A 195 -2.61 2.55 -4.72
CA SER A 195 -1.83 1.44 -4.19
C SER A 195 -2.59 0.11 -4.24
N LEU A 196 -3.91 0.12 -3.98
CA LEU A 196 -4.74 -1.07 -4.08
C LEU A 196 -4.96 -1.54 -5.54
N GLU A 197 -5.07 -0.61 -6.49
CA GLU A 197 -5.14 -0.93 -7.93
C GLU A 197 -3.86 -1.60 -8.42
N ILE A 198 -2.71 -1.12 -7.98
CA ILE A 198 -1.42 -1.74 -8.29
C ILE A 198 -1.40 -3.17 -7.75
N LEU A 199 -1.77 -3.37 -6.48
CA LEU A 199 -1.82 -4.70 -5.88
C LEU A 199 -2.85 -5.62 -6.56
N ALA A 200 -3.99 -5.08 -7.02
CA ALA A 200 -4.99 -5.82 -7.75
C ALA A 200 -4.45 -6.41 -9.05
N ARG A 201 -3.60 -5.67 -9.76
CA ARG A 201 -3.02 -6.08 -11.06
C ARG A 201 -1.64 -6.73 -10.94
N LEU A 202 -1.08 -6.84 -9.74
CA LEU A 202 0.27 -7.34 -9.54
C LEU A 202 0.32 -8.86 -9.76
N GLY A 203 1.15 -9.29 -10.72
CA GLY A 203 1.43 -10.70 -10.98
C GLY A 203 2.42 -11.33 -10.00
N PRO A 204 2.59 -12.67 -10.04
CA PRO A 204 3.51 -13.38 -9.16
C PRO A 204 4.98 -13.30 -9.63
N TYR A 205 5.23 -12.69 -10.79
CA TYR A 205 6.56 -12.61 -11.39
C TYR A 205 7.25 -11.32 -11.00
N ALA A 206 8.48 -11.46 -10.50
CA ALA A 206 9.37 -10.34 -10.26
C ALA A 206 10.20 -10.02 -11.52
N VAL A 207 10.47 -8.74 -11.75
CA VAL A 207 11.35 -8.25 -12.83
C VAL A 207 12.78 -7.99 -12.35
N GLY A 208 13.06 -8.22 -11.07
CA GLY A 208 14.37 -8.02 -10.48
C GLY A 208 14.46 -8.46 -9.02
N ALA A 209 15.69 -8.66 -8.56
CA ALA A 209 15.96 -8.97 -7.16
C ALA A 209 15.43 -7.84 -6.25
N PRO A 210 14.66 -8.17 -5.18
CA PRO A 210 14.00 -7.17 -4.35
C PRO A 210 14.99 -6.20 -3.70
N GLU A 211 16.14 -6.67 -3.24
CA GLU A 211 17.21 -5.84 -2.67
C GLU A 211 17.68 -4.76 -3.64
N THR A 212 17.92 -5.10 -4.90
CA THR A 212 18.38 -4.18 -5.94
C THR A 212 17.30 -3.16 -6.25
N VAL A 213 16.06 -3.62 -6.38
CA VAL A 213 14.92 -2.76 -6.69
C VAL A 213 14.65 -1.76 -5.56
N PHE A 214 14.67 -2.20 -4.30
CA PHE A 214 14.38 -1.34 -3.15
C PHE A 214 15.51 -0.37 -2.85
N LEU A 215 16.78 -0.79 -2.98
CA LEU A 215 17.93 0.11 -2.79
C LEU A 215 18.01 1.19 -3.87
N ARG A 216 17.58 0.90 -5.11
CA ARG A 216 17.49 1.92 -6.17
C ARG A 216 16.51 3.04 -5.85
N GLU A 217 15.47 2.77 -5.06
CA GLU A 217 14.51 3.81 -4.66
C GLU A 217 15.01 4.67 -3.50
N ARG A 218 16.14 4.32 -2.83
CA ARG A 218 16.66 5.02 -1.65
C ARG A 218 16.72 6.54 -1.80
N GLY A 219 17.16 7.04 -2.96
CA GLY A 219 17.26 8.48 -3.22
C GLY A 219 15.91 9.21 -3.35
N ARG A 220 14.81 8.47 -3.46
CA ARG A 220 13.43 8.98 -3.64
C ARG A 220 12.57 8.78 -2.39
N LEU A 221 13.10 8.10 -1.37
CA LEU A 221 12.42 7.88 -0.09
C LEU A 221 12.58 9.12 0.79
N PRO A 222 11.49 9.65 1.38
CA PRO A 222 11.59 10.74 2.34
C PRO A 222 12.42 10.33 3.56
N TRP A 223 13.17 11.29 4.08
CA TRP A 223 13.99 11.07 5.26
C TRP A 223 13.13 10.71 6.48
N GLY A 224 13.56 9.70 7.24
CA GLY A 224 12.79 9.23 8.41
C GLY A 224 11.52 8.45 8.10
N ALA A 225 11.19 8.20 6.82
CA ALA A 225 10.02 7.40 6.45
C ALA A 225 10.04 6.00 7.07
N THR A 226 8.84 5.48 7.32
CA THR A 226 8.64 4.09 7.73
C THR A 226 8.51 3.22 6.49
N LEU A 227 9.44 2.30 6.31
CA LEU A 227 9.47 1.34 5.21
C LEU A 227 8.93 0.01 5.74
N ILE A 228 7.91 -0.51 5.06
CA ILE A 228 7.31 -1.80 5.37
C ILE A 228 7.61 -2.72 4.20
N ILE A 229 8.55 -3.64 4.40
CA ILE A 229 8.89 -4.68 3.43
C ILE A 229 7.91 -5.83 3.64
N VAL A 230 7.12 -6.17 2.64
CA VAL A 230 6.24 -7.34 2.66
C VAL A 230 6.79 -8.33 1.65
N THR A 231 7.14 -9.54 2.09
CA THR A 231 7.93 -10.47 1.28
C THR A 231 7.49 -11.92 1.48
N PRO A 232 7.56 -12.79 0.46
CA PRO A 232 7.25 -14.20 0.61
C PRO A 232 8.28 -14.85 1.53
N ARG A 233 9.56 -14.65 1.22
CA ARG A 233 10.71 -15.17 1.98
C ARG A 233 11.71 -14.06 2.26
N LEU A 234 12.48 -14.20 3.34
CA LEU A 234 13.60 -13.33 3.66
C LEU A 234 14.94 -14.02 3.38
N GLY A 235 15.68 -13.51 2.38
CA GLY A 235 17.06 -13.90 2.09
C GLY A 235 18.09 -12.92 2.68
N SER A 236 19.37 -13.29 2.60
CA SER A 236 20.50 -12.47 3.08
C SER A 236 20.61 -11.13 2.32
N GLY A 237 20.40 -11.14 1.00
CA GLY A 237 20.41 -9.93 0.16
C GLY A 237 19.37 -8.91 0.62
N LEU A 238 18.12 -9.33 0.77
CA LEU A 238 17.03 -8.47 1.25
C LEU A 238 17.23 -8.02 2.71
N ALA A 239 17.76 -8.88 3.58
CA ALA A 239 18.11 -8.50 4.95
C ALA A 239 19.18 -7.40 4.97
N ASN A 240 20.24 -7.53 4.18
CA ASN A 240 21.29 -6.52 4.05
C ASN A 240 20.75 -5.20 3.48
N ALA A 241 19.85 -5.27 2.49
CA ALA A 241 19.17 -4.08 1.97
C ALA A 241 18.32 -3.38 3.04
N ALA A 242 17.59 -4.12 3.86
CA ALA A 242 16.82 -3.58 4.97
C ALA A 242 17.73 -2.88 6.00
N VAL A 243 18.88 -3.47 6.32
CA VAL A 243 19.90 -2.85 7.19
C VAL A 243 20.47 -1.57 6.57
N ALA A 244 20.76 -1.57 5.27
CA ALA A 244 21.24 -0.38 4.57
C ALA A 244 20.20 0.75 4.58
N LEU A 245 18.92 0.44 4.37
CA LEU A 245 17.82 1.40 4.49
C LEU A 245 17.68 1.93 5.91
N ARG A 246 17.86 1.07 6.92
CA ARG A 246 17.86 1.45 8.34
C ARG A 246 19.00 2.41 8.68
N ARG A 247 20.22 2.13 8.18
CA ARG A 247 21.39 3.02 8.30
C ARG A 247 21.20 4.35 7.58
N ALA A 248 20.35 4.39 6.56
CA ALA A 248 19.93 5.62 5.90
C ALA A 248 18.86 6.42 6.68
N HIS A 249 18.69 6.15 7.98
CA HIS A 249 17.74 6.79 8.90
C HIS A 249 16.26 6.49 8.65
N HIS A 250 15.93 5.47 7.85
CA HIS A 250 14.55 4.98 7.77
C HIS A 250 14.21 4.07 8.95
N ARG A 251 12.92 3.96 9.27
CA ARG A 251 12.41 2.91 10.17
C ARG A 251 11.99 1.75 9.30
N VAL A 252 12.49 0.54 9.56
CA VAL A 252 12.24 -0.61 8.68
C VAL A 252 11.52 -1.70 9.45
N LEU A 253 10.40 -2.15 8.90
CA LEU A 253 9.63 -3.32 9.32
C LEU A 253 9.63 -4.33 8.19
N ILE A 254 10.01 -5.57 8.46
CA ILE A 254 9.86 -6.69 7.54
C ILE A 254 8.66 -7.53 7.98
N VAL A 255 7.77 -7.85 7.06
CA VAL A 255 6.68 -8.81 7.25
C VAL A 255 6.91 -9.94 6.24
N SER A 256 7.28 -11.11 6.74
CA SER A 256 7.54 -12.29 5.93
C SER A 256 6.32 -13.21 5.89
N VAL A 257 6.06 -13.87 4.75
CA VAL A 257 5.11 -14.99 4.69
C VAL A 257 5.75 -16.21 5.29
N ASP A 258 6.94 -16.59 4.84
CA ASP A 258 7.69 -17.75 5.29
C ASP A 258 8.51 -17.47 6.53
N GLU A 259 8.83 -18.56 7.23
CA GLU A 259 9.66 -18.52 8.43
C GLU A 259 11.00 -17.81 8.17
N ILE A 260 11.38 -16.95 9.10
CA ILE A 260 12.62 -16.20 9.01
C ILE A 260 13.72 -17.04 9.67
N PRO A 261 14.82 -17.38 8.96
CA PRO A 261 15.93 -18.11 9.55
C PRO A 261 16.47 -17.40 10.81
N ALA A 262 16.68 -18.15 11.89
CA ALA A 262 17.04 -17.60 13.21
C ALA A 262 18.28 -16.69 13.16
N ALA A 263 19.29 -17.06 12.37
CA ALA A 263 20.49 -16.25 12.18
C ALA A 263 20.19 -14.87 11.54
N LEU A 264 19.27 -14.82 10.56
CA LEU A 264 18.85 -13.58 9.92
C LEU A 264 17.97 -12.75 10.87
N ALA A 265 17.04 -13.38 11.58
CA ALA A 265 16.22 -12.72 12.59
C ALA A 265 17.07 -12.03 13.66
N ALA A 266 18.07 -12.74 14.21
CA ALA A 266 19.01 -12.21 15.18
C ALA A 266 19.83 -11.05 14.60
N HIS A 267 20.34 -11.20 13.37
CA HIS A 267 21.08 -10.15 12.68
C HIS A 267 20.25 -8.86 12.51
N LEU A 268 19.00 -8.97 12.08
CA LEU A 268 18.10 -7.83 11.91
C LEU A 268 17.84 -7.10 13.22
N VAL A 269 17.60 -7.83 14.31
CA VAL A 269 17.35 -7.25 15.64
C VAL A 269 18.56 -6.46 16.13
N VAL A 270 19.77 -7.02 15.98
CA VAL A 270 21.02 -6.35 16.35
C VAL A 270 21.20 -5.05 15.55
N GLN A 271 20.79 -5.02 14.28
CA GLN A 271 20.86 -3.84 13.43
C GLN A 271 19.65 -2.88 13.61
N GLY A 272 18.74 -3.18 14.54
CA GLY A 272 17.58 -2.35 14.84
C GLY A 272 16.52 -2.33 13.73
N VAL A 273 16.42 -3.42 12.95
CA VAL A 273 15.35 -3.67 11.98
C VAL A 273 14.31 -4.57 12.64
N SER A 274 13.06 -4.11 12.67
CA SER A 274 11.95 -4.92 13.17
C SER A 274 11.51 -5.93 12.11
N HIS A 275 11.14 -7.13 12.55
CA HIS A 275 10.58 -8.14 11.67
C HIS A 275 9.37 -8.81 12.33
N ASP A 276 8.48 -9.36 11.49
CA ASP A 276 7.27 -10.04 11.86
C ASP A 276 6.98 -11.16 10.85
N LEU A 277 6.21 -12.16 11.27
CA LEU A 277 5.86 -13.34 10.47
C LEU A 277 4.34 -13.43 10.34
N LEU A 278 3.85 -13.71 9.13
CA LEU A 278 2.43 -14.02 8.91
C LEU A 278 2.06 -15.33 9.62
N THR A 279 1.15 -15.23 10.57
CA THR A 279 0.66 -16.38 11.34
C THR A 279 -0.14 -17.33 10.44
N PRO A 280 -0.22 -18.64 10.76
CA PRO A 280 -1.02 -19.58 9.97
C PRO A 280 -2.51 -19.19 9.82
N ARG A 281 -3.09 -18.57 10.86
CA ARG A 281 -4.47 -18.05 10.83
C ARG A 281 -4.64 -16.93 9.80
N GLU A 282 -3.67 -16.03 9.73
CA GLU A 282 -3.65 -14.98 8.71
C GLU A 282 -3.57 -15.62 7.32
N ARG A 283 -2.68 -16.59 7.12
CA ARG A 283 -2.54 -17.26 5.82
C ARG A 283 -3.84 -17.93 5.35
N SER A 284 -4.56 -18.59 6.26
CA SER A 284 -5.84 -19.25 5.93
C SER A 284 -6.98 -18.29 5.55
N ALA A 285 -6.88 -17.00 5.91
CA ALA A 285 -7.90 -16.01 5.60
C ALA A 285 -7.69 -15.32 4.24
N ALA A 286 -6.56 -15.55 3.57
CA ALA A 286 -6.23 -14.95 2.27
C ALA A 286 -6.75 -15.74 1.06
N VAL A 287 -7.10 -17.02 1.28
CA VAL A 287 -7.45 -18.00 0.24
C VAL A 287 -8.97 -18.15 0.15
#